data_AF-A0A542LWR2-F1
#
_entry.id   AF-A0A542LWR2-F1
#
_cell.length_a   1.000
_cell.length_b   1.000
_cell.length_c   1.000
_cell.angle_alpha   90.00
_cell.angle_beta   90.00
_cell.angle_gamma   90.00
#
_symmetry.space_group_name_H-M   'P 1'
#
loop_
_entity.id
_entity.type
_entity.pdbx_description
1 polymer ?
#
loop_
_entity_poly.entity_id
_entity_poly.type
_entity_poly.pdbx_seq_one_letter_code
_entity_poly.pdbx_strand_id
1 'polypeptide(L)'
;MATVSDITTTPLSGLNHIDALLDSGPDWNYFSGNNTLQYTFSVTSGTEAGKTGLQAFSVSQQAAVRTAFSYISQLTGIQFLETAVGTDAQIHLSNIDLAGANVTGLCSWLSNYSYSGTQLASYDADAYVYLDNVEWNPQNSNLTPGGSGYETLLHELGHALGLKHSFETTDDNKAVLPGSQDNTSNTLMSYTDLGGPYTTYRQDDIAALNWLYGHDGLAGALGINSTTGARYVTGTNGADSLTGTDANDMLEGDGGNDMLFGGNGTDTALFRGLRSEYTYTNLANGNLQVVNNTGSANDGTDILSSIEVLRFSDGSIQRADILSPDTTAPLAPSLAVTKNAAGFVQGDKPVVTGSAEANATVTVYDANNQPVGNGKADANGAFSLTLSHFGDALGQQIHATATDAAGNTSPASGIATFNVNAVYTPGSILAALQGAGSVASTIQLVHTLAGIAQQTTGSDNSAGAHAQASSMAIDIPEGQAQLVGTPQNDIAHLSLLTA
;
A
#
# COMPACT_ATOMS: atom_id res chain seq x y z
N MET A 1 -28.25 0.30 17.72
CA MET A 1 -29.21 0.50 16.61
C MET A 1 -29.46 1.99 16.52
N ALA A 2 -29.45 2.53 15.30
CA ALA A 2 -29.71 3.94 15.05
C ALA A 2 -31.10 4.36 15.53
N THR A 3 -31.22 5.61 15.92
CA THR A 3 -32.42 6.24 16.45
C THR A 3 -32.82 7.42 15.57
N VAL A 4 -34.07 7.86 15.69
CA VAL A 4 -34.55 9.05 14.94
C VAL A 4 -33.73 10.29 15.30
N SER A 5 -33.29 10.42 16.56
CA SER A 5 -32.44 11.56 16.96
C SER A 5 -31.11 11.61 16.21
N ASP A 6 -30.59 10.47 15.77
CA ASP A 6 -29.29 10.43 15.09
C ASP A 6 -29.32 11.10 13.70
N ILE A 7 -30.51 11.25 13.10
CA ILE A 7 -30.71 11.92 11.79
C ILE A 7 -31.46 13.26 11.91
N THR A 8 -31.92 13.63 13.11
CA THR A 8 -32.64 14.90 13.36
C THR A 8 -31.90 15.80 14.34
N THR A 9 -30.69 15.42 14.73
CA THR A 9 -29.85 16.21 15.62
C THR A 9 -28.41 16.04 15.17
N THR A 10 -27.82 17.12 14.69
CA THR A 10 -26.47 17.15 14.17
C THR A 10 -25.44 16.67 15.21
N PRO A 11 -24.70 15.59 14.95
CA PRO A 11 -23.65 15.11 15.84
C PRO A 11 -22.43 16.03 15.77
N LEU A 12 -22.16 16.73 16.87
CA LEU A 12 -21.05 17.69 16.98
C LEU A 12 -19.76 17.00 17.43
N SER A 13 -18.65 17.47 16.86
CA SER A 13 -17.29 17.07 17.20
C SER A 13 -16.77 17.76 18.46
N GLY A 14 -17.32 18.94 18.80
CA GLY A 14 -16.80 19.83 19.83
C GLY A 14 -15.68 20.76 19.33
N LEU A 15 -15.33 20.68 18.04
CA LEU A 15 -14.36 21.55 17.39
C LEU A 15 -15.10 22.54 16.48
N ASN A 16 -14.95 23.83 16.74
CA ASN A 16 -15.75 24.85 16.06
C ASN A 16 -15.55 24.89 14.55
N HIS A 17 -14.36 24.57 14.04
CA HIS A 17 -14.08 24.56 12.59
C HIS A 17 -14.80 23.44 11.86
N ILE A 18 -15.04 22.30 12.54
CA ILE A 18 -15.87 21.21 12.03
C ILE A 18 -17.34 21.56 12.24
N ASP A 19 -17.72 21.86 13.48
CA ASP A 19 -19.13 22.03 13.87
C ASP A 19 -19.81 23.17 13.11
N ALA A 20 -19.09 24.23 12.73
CA ALA A 20 -19.65 25.33 11.95
C ALA A 20 -20.14 24.91 10.55
N LEU A 21 -19.68 23.76 10.04
CA LEU A 21 -20.02 23.23 8.73
C LEU A 21 -21.02 22.08 8.77
N LEU A 22 -21.49 21.66 9.94
CA LEU A 22 -22.40 20.52 10.08
C LEU A 22 -23.86 20.97 10.21
N ASP A 23 -24.77 20.22 9.59
CA ASP A 23 -26.22 20.28 9.76
C ASP A 23 -26.81 18.88 9.58
N SER A 24 -28.12 18.76 9.79
CA SER A 24 -29.01 17.66 9.43
C SER A 24 -29.14 17.40 7.91
N GLY A 25 -28.29 18.02 7.08
CA GLY A 25 -28.19 17.81 5.63
C GLY A 25 -28.02 16.33 5.27
N PRO A 26 -28.19 15.94 3.98
CA PRO A 26 -28.44 14.54 3.63
C PRO A 26 -27.43 13.61 4.30
N ASP A 27 -27.93 12.75 5.18
CA ASP A 27 -27.10 11.97 6.08
C ASP A 27 -26.87 10.58 5.48
N TRP A 28 -25.91 10.54 4.57
CA TRP A 28 -25.58 9.35 3.80
C TRP A 28 -25.10 8.18 4.67
N ASN A 29 -24.68 8.44 5.91
CA ASN A 29 -24.28 7.39 6.83
C ASN A 29 -25.46 6.48 7.24
N TYR A 30 -26.68 6.98 7.20
CA TYR A 30 -27.87 6.15 7.47
C TYR A 30 -28.53 5.61 6.21
N PHE A 31 -28.02 5.96 5.03
CA PHE A 31 -28.48 5.41 3.76
C PHE A 31 -28.39 3.89 3.77
N SER A 32 -29.49 3.23 3.42
CA SER A 32 -29.59 1.76 3.45
C SER A 32 -28.83 1.04 2.33
N GLY A 33 -28.24 1.78 1.39
CA GLY A 33 -27.37 1.22 0.37
C GLY A 33 -26.00 0.81 0.92
N ASN A 34 -25.16 0.27 0.04
CA ASN A 34 -23.76 0.04 0.36
C ASN A 34 -23.00 1.37 0.40
N ASN A 35 -21.67 1.32 0.51
CA ASN A 35 -20.77 2.46 0.37
C ASN A 35 -20.71 3.03 -1.09
N THR A 36 -21.86 3.14 -1.76
CA THR A 36 -21.98 3.62 -3.14
C THR A 36 -23.19 4.54 -3.25
N LEU A 37 -22.95 5.79 -3.65
CA LEU A 37 -23.98 6.73 -4.06
C LEU A 37 -24.04 6.76 -5.59
N GLN A 38 -25.24 6.59 -6.15
CA GLN A 38 -25.44 6.77 -7.57
C GLN A 38 -25.68 8.24 -7.88
N TYR A 39 -25.15 8.72 -9.00
CA TYR A 39 -25.42 10.08 -9.48
C TYR A 39 -25.86 10.08 -10.94
N THR A 40 -26.61 11.10 -11.35
CA THR A 40 -27.15 11.21 -12.70
C THR A 40 -27.07 12.62 -13.26
N PHE A 41 -26.97 12.69 -14.60
CA PHE A 41 -27.16 13.91 -15.39
C PHE A 41 -28.53 13.96 -16.08
N SER A 42 -29.41 12.99 -15.78
CA SER A 42 -30.75 12.93 -16.37
C SER A 42 -31.59 14.11 -15.89
N VAL A 43 -32.18 14.83 -16.84
CA VAL A 43 -33.18 15.90 -16.58
C VAL A 43 -34.60 15.45 -16.91
N THR A 44 -34.79 14.16 -17.22
CA THR A 44 -36.09 13.58 -17.62
C THR A 44 -36.65 12.59 -16.60
N SER A 45 -35.87 12.23 -15.58
CA SER A 45 -36.24 11.24 -14.56
C SER A 45 -35.51 11.54 -13.25
N GLY A 46 -36.16 11.30 -12.11
CA GLY A 46 -35.55 11.54 -10.79
C GLY A 46 -35.35 13.02 -10.46
N THR A 47 -35.98 13.94 -11.18
CA THR A 47 -35.82 15.38 -10.94
C THR A 47 -36.62 15.85 -9.73
N GLU A 48 -36.14 16.89 -9.04
CA GLU A 48 -36.83 17.49 -7.90
C GLU A 48 -38.25 17.96 -8.25
N ALA A 49 -39.21 17.64 -7.39
CA ALA A 49 -40.60 17.99 -7.61
C ALA A 49 -40.79 19.52 -7.66
N GLY A 50 -41.44 20.00 -8.73
CA GLY A 50 -41.75 21.42 -8.90
C GLY A 50 -40.63 22.27 -9.50
N LYS A 51 -39.42 21.71 -9.73
CA LYS A 51 -38.40 22.39 -10.53
C LYS A 51 -38.66 22.22 -12.02
N THR A 52 -38.55 23.32 -12.76
CA THR A 52 -38.79 23.36 -14.21
C THR A 52 -37.66 24.10 -14.91
N GLY A 53 -37.45 23.84 -16.20
CA GLY A 53 -36.41 24.52 -16.98
C GLY A 53 -35.01 23.90 -16.85
N LEU A 54 -34.92 22.68 -16.33
CA LEU A 54 -33.67 21.93 -16.23
C LEU A 54 -33.05 21.69 -17.61
N GLN A 55 -31.76 21.91 -17.70
CA GLN A 55 -30.94 21.65 -18.87
C GLN A 55 -29.83 20.68 -18.52
N ALA A 56 -29.55 19.74 -19.42
CA ALA A 56 -28.47 18.79 -19.19
C ALA A 56 -27.12 19.50 -19.10
N PHE A 57 -26.23 18.98 -18.24
CA PHE A 57 -24.83 19.35 -18.25
C PHE A 57 -24.19 19.00 -19.60
N SER A 58 -23.33 19.89 -20.10
CA SER A 58 -22.53 19.64 -21.28
C SER A 58 -21.54 18.50 -21.04
N VAL A 59 -21.00 17.92 -22.11
CA VAL A 59 -20.00 16.83 -22.01
C VAL A 59 -18.79 17.24 -21.15
N SER A 60 -18.33 18.49 -21.26
CA SER A 60 -17.23 19.01 -20.45
C SER A 60 -17.62 19.18 -18.98
N GLN A 61 -18.82 19.67 -18.69
CA GLN A 61 -19.33 19.75 -17.31
C GLN A 61 -19.43 18.35 -16.67
N GLN A 62 -19.98 17.36 -17.39
CA GLN A 62 -20.05 15.99 -16.90
C GLN A 62 -18.66 15.38 -16.64
N ALA A 63 -17.67 15.66 -17.50
CA ALA A 63 -16.29 15.20 -17.28
C ALA A 63 -15.66 15.84 -16.02
N ALA A 64 -15.94 17.11 -15.76
CA ALA A 64 -15.51 17.79 -14.54
C ALA A 64 -16.17 17.20 -13.28
N VAL A 65 -17.46 16.89 -13.33
CA VAL A 65 -18.18 16.21 -12.23
C VAL A 65 -17.55 14.85 -11.91
N ARG A 66 -17.23 14.04 -12.94
CA ARG A 66 -16.51 12.77 -12.74
C ARG A 66 -15.14 12.97 -12.06
N THR A 67 -14.47 14.08 -12.39
CA THR A 67 -13.18 14.44 -11.77
C THR A 67 -13.38 14.82 -10.30
N ALA A 68 -14.38 15.64 -9.99
CA ALA A 68 -14.75 16.01 -8.62
C ALA A 68 -15.12 14.78 -7.79
N PHE A 69 -15.96 13.88 -8.30
CA PHE A 69 -16.32 12.65 -7.59
C PHE A 69 -15.14 11.69 -7.39
N SER A 70 -14.18 11.62 -8.32
CA SER A 70 -12.94 10.85 -8.11
C SER A 70 -12.11 11.40 -6.95
N TYR A 71 -12.03 12.73 -6.85
CA TYR A 71 -11.38 13.41 -5.72
C TYR A 71 -12.14 13.18 -4.40
N ILE A 72 -13.46 13.39 -4.38
CA ILE A 72 -14.31 13.19 -3.20
C ILE A 72 -14.28 11.72 -2.75
N SER A 73 -14.22 10.76 -3.68
CA SER A 73 -14.10 9.33 -3.34
C SER A 73 -12.82 9.05 -2.57
N GLN A 74 -11.70 9.68 -2.96
CA GLN A 74 -10.43 9.52 -2.26
C GLN A 74 -10.49 10.13 -0.87
N LEU A 75 -11.16 11.28 -0.71
CA LEU A 75 -11.27 11.98 0.56
C LEU A 75 -12.21 11.30 1.56
N THR A 76 -13.37 10.83 1.09
CA THR A 76 -14.45 10.34 1.96
C THR A 76 -14.48 8.82 2.08
N GLY A 77 -13.87 8.12 1.14
CA GLY A 77 -14.03 6.67 0.98
C GLY A 77 -15.34 6.26 0.28
N ILE A 78 -16.25 7.20 -0.01
CA ILE A 78 -17.53 6.93 -0.69
C ILE A 78 -17.28 6.59 -2.16
N GLN A 79 -17.98 5.59 -2.70
CA GLN A 79 -17.95 5.31 -4.14
C GLN A 79 -19.07 6.07 -4.86
N PHE A 80 -18.74 6.76 -5.95
CA PHE A 80 -19.73 7.43 -6.78
C PHE A 80 -19.89 6.71 -8.13
N LEU A 81 -21.12 6.30 -8.43
CA LEU A 81 -21.44 5.55 -9.64
C LEU A 81 -22.42 6.32 -10.53
N GLU A 82 -22.04 6.58 -11.77
CA GLU A 82 -22.95 7.24 -12.73
C GLU A 82 -24.06 6.30 -13.19
N THR A 83 -25.30 6.79 -13.22
CA THR A 83 -26.45 6.09 -13.80
C THR A 83 -27.23 6.98 -14.77
N ALA A 84 -27.72 6.38 -15.85
CA ALA A 84 -28.64 7.01 -16.79
C ALA A 84 -30.10 6.97 -16.31
N VAL A 85 -30.41 6.08 -15.35
CA VAL A 85 -31.75 5.93 -14.77
C VAL A 85 -31.85 6.88 -13.60
N GLY A 86 -32.41 8.07 -13.82
CA GLY A 86 -32.35 9.11 -12.81
C GLY A 86 -33.10 8.78 -11.52
N THR A 87 -34.11 7.90 -11.55
CA THR A 87 -34.81 7.45 -10.33
C THR A 87 -33.99 6.53 -9.43
N ASP A 88 -32.84 6.05 -9.90
CA ASP A 88 -31.94 5.20 -9.11
C ASP A 88 -30.82 6.01 -8.44
N ALA A 89 -30.65 7.27 -8.85
CA ALA A 89 -29.61 8.17 -8.35
C ALA A 89 -30.00 8.79 -7.00
N GLN A 90 -28.99 9.08 -6.20
CA GLN A 90 -29.08 9.86 -4.96
C GLN A 90 -28.58 11.29 -5.18
N ILE A 91 -27.72 11.52 -6.18
CA ILE A 91 -27.23 12.87 -6.52
C ILE A 91 -27.59 13.21 -7.96
N HIS A 92 -28.28 14.33 -8.16
CA HIS A 92 -28.78 14.77 -9.46
C HIS A 92 -28.12 16.08 -9.85
N LEU A 93 -27.52 16.12 -11.04
CA LEU A 93 -26.76 17.29 -11.49
C LEU A 93 -27.36 17.85 -12.79
N SER A 94 -27.70 19.14 -12.77
CA SER A 94 -28.24 19.81 -13.96
C SER A 94 -28.00 21.31 -13.97
N ASN A 95 -28.08 21.90 -15.16
CA ASN A 95 -28.09 23.35 -15.32
C ASN A 95 -29.54 23.85 -15.15
N ILE A 96 -29.72 25.05 -14.61
CA ILE A 96 -31.04 25.71 -14.54
C ILE A 96 -30.85 27.22 -14.60
N ASP A 97 -31.86 27.95 -15.04
CA ASP A 97 -31.93 29.40 -14.86
C ASP A 97 -32.33 29.70 -13.39
N LEU A 98 -31.41 30.26 -12.61
CA LEU A 98 -31.64 30.68 -11.21
C LEU A 98 -32.00 32.17 -11.11
N ALA A 99 -32.62 32.74 -12.15
CA ALA A 99 -33.00 34.15 -12.24
C ALA A 99 -33.53 34.74 -10.92
N GLY A 100 -32.91 35.85 -10.50
CA GLY A 100 -33.32 36.62 -9.33
C GLY A 100 -32.87 36.05 -7.98
N ALA A 101 -32.23 34.87 -7.94
CA ALA A 101 -31.68 34.30 -6.71
C ALA A 101 -30.30 34.89 -6.34
N ASN A 102 -29.60 35.51 -7.29
CA ASN A 102 -28.26 36.08 -7.10
C ASN A 102 -27.24 35.05 -6.51
N VAL A 103 -27.33 33.80 -6.97
CA VAL A 103 -26.44 32.69 -6.62
C VAL A 103 -25.88 32.05 -7.90
N THR A 104 -24.66 31.53 -7.83
CA THR A 104 -23.97 30.86 -8.94
C THR A 104 -24.36 29.38 -9.06
N GLY A 105 -24.74 28.77 -7.94
CA GLY A 105 -25.24 27.41 -7.85
C GLY A 105 -26.31 27.31 -6.76
N LEU A 106 -26.90 26.12 -6.66
CA LEU A 106 -27.82 25.77 -5.60
C LEU A 106 -27.80 24.26 -5.38
N CYS A 107 -27.68 23.86 -4.13
CA CYS A 107 -27.97 22.50 -3.71
C CYS A 107 -29.24 22.49 -2.85
N SER A 108 -30.15 21.56 -3.15
CA SER A 108 -31.27 21.20 -2.28
C SER A 108 -31.27 19.71 -2.02
N TRP A 109 -31.97 19.26 -1.00
CA TRP A 109 -32.12 17.83 -0.73
C TRP A 109 -33.49 17.50 -0.14
N LEU A 110 -33.86 16.23 -0.27
CA LEU A 110 -35.05 15.63 0.32
C LEU A 110 -34.64 14.35 1.03
N SER A 111 -34.99 14.22 2.32
CA SER A 111 -34.76 13.00 3.09
C SER A 111 -36.08 12.37 3.51
N ASN A 112 -36.14 11.03 3.44
CA ASN A 112 -37.27 10.22 3.82
C ASN A 112 -36.81 9.13 4.78
N TYR A 113 -37.54 8.94 5.88
CA TYR A 113 -37.22 7.89 6.84
C TYR A 113 -38.46 7.24 7.44
N SER A 114 -38.27 6.03 7.94
CA SER A 114 -39.30 5.30 8.71
C SER A 114 -38.73 4.85 10.05
N TYR A 115 -39.59 4.62 11.04
CA TYR A 115 -39.17 4.31 12.40
C TYR A 115 -40.17 3.42 13.14
N SER A 116 -39.71 2.74 14.18
CA SER A 116 -40.52 1.99 15.14
C SER A 116 -40.18 2.43 16.56
N GLY A 117 -41.10 3.15 17.21
CA GLY A 117 -40.80 3.83 18.46
C GLY A 117 -39.77 4.94 18.23
N THR A 118 -38.59 4.84 18.85
CA THR A 118 -37.47 5.76 18.63
C THR A 118 -36.41 5.23 17.67
N GLN A 119 -36.53 3.97 17.23
CA GLN A 119 -35.52 3.32 16.40
C GLN A 119 -35.75 3.64 14.93
N LEU A 120 -34.67 4.02 14.25
CA LEU A 120 -34.68 4.22 12.81
C LEU A 120 -34.81 2.87 12.10
N ALA A 121 -35.75 2.76 11.16
CA ALA A 121 -36.02 1.54 10.40
C ALA A 121 -35.50 1.64 8.95
N SER A 122 -35.57 2.82 8.35
CA SER A 122 -34.99 3.10 7.03
C SER A 122 -34.67 4.59 6.89
N TYR A 123 -33.68 4.92 6.08
CA TYR A 123 -33.37 6.27 5.63
C TYR A 123 -32.99 6.25 4.15
N ASP A 124 -33.49 7.23 3.42
CA ASP A 124 -33.24 7.46 2.01
C ASP A 124 -33.20 8.97 1.74
N ALA A 125 -32.39 9.42 0.79
CA ALA A 125 -32.25 10.84 0.48
C ALA A 125 -31.84 11.07 -0.98
N ASP A 126 -32.29 12.22 -1.51
CA ASP A 126 -31.89 12.75 -2.81
C ASP A 126 -31.28 14.15 -2.62
N ALA A 127 -30.15 14.42 -3.25
CA ALA A 127 -29.52 15.74 -3.34
C ALA A 127 -29.54 16.23 -4.80
N TYR A 128 -29.93 17.49 -5.00
CA TYR A 128 -30.10 18.13 -6.29
C TYR A 128 -29.13 19.30 -6.41
N VAL A 129 -28.13 19.16 -7.28
CA VAL A 129 -27.11 20.17 -7.56
C VAL A 129 -27.44 20.87 -8.87
N TYR A 130 -27.61 22.19 -8.77
CA TYR A 130 -27.92 23.07 -9.87
C TYR A 130 -26.80 24.08 -10.09
N LEU A 131 -26.40 24.27 -11.34
CA LEU A 131 -25.54 25.39 -11.72
C LEU A 131 -26.33 26.37 -12.58
N ASP A 132 -26.23 27.66 -12.26
CA ASP A 132 -26.87 28.67 -13.07
C ASP A 132 -26.20 28.77 -14.44
N ASN A 133 -27.00 28.63 -15.50
CA ASN A 133 -26.54 28.64 -16.87
C ASN A 133 -27.06 29.82 -17.69
N VAL A 134 -27.66 30.83 -17.05
CA VAL A 134 -28.11 32.06 -17.70
C VAL A 134 -27.28 33.25 -17.21
N GLU A 135 -27.46 33.71 -15.97
CA GLU A 135 -26.72 34.86 -15.44
C GLU A 135 -25.24 34.52 -15.22
N TRP A 136 -24.96 33.32 -14.74
CA TRP A 136 -23.60 32.83 -14.44
C TRP A 136 -23.03 31.86 -15.48
N ASN A 137 -23.62 31.79 -16.67
CA ASN A 137 -23.11 30.99 -17.79
C ASN A 137 -21.61 31.18 -18.08
N PRO A 138 -21.06 32.43 -18.10
CA PRO A 138 -19.65 32.63 -18.39
C PRO A 138 -18.70 31.91 -17.42
N GLN A 139 -19.15 31.68 -16.19
CA GLN A 139 -18.42 30.95 -15.15
C GLN A 139 -18.72 29.45 -15.21
N ASN A 140 -19.99 29.07 -15.19
CA ASN A 140 -20.42 27.68 -15.01
C ASN A 140 -20.34 26.81 -16.27
N SER A 141 -20.22 27.43 -17.45
CA SER A 141 -19.97 26.69 -18.70
C SER A 141 -18.60 26.01 -18.73
N ASN A 142 -17.64 26.49 -17.93
CA ASN A 142 -16.29 25.94 -17.81
C ASN A 142 -15.97 25.51 -16.38
N LEU A 143 -16.06 24.19 -16.15
CA LEU A 143 -15.73 23.55 -14.87
C LEU A 143 -14.32 22.95 -14.89
N THR A 144 -13.36 23.62 -15.52
CA THR A 144 -11.95 23.18 -15.44
C THR A 144 -11.45 23.37 -14.00
N PRO A 145 -10.76 22.36 -13.39
CA PRO A 145 -10.19 22.50 -12.06
C PRO A 145 -9.36 23.78 -11.91
N GLY A 146 -9.63 24.55 -10.85
CA GLY A 146 -8.98 25.84 -10.59
C GLY A 146 -9.62 27.01 -11.31
N GLY A 147 -10.83 26.86 -11.85
CA GLY A 147 -11.69 27.96 -12.27
C GLY A 147 -12.85 28.16 -11.30
N SER A 148 -13.41 29.36 -11.24
CA SER A 148 -14.52 29.70 -10.31
C SER A 148 -15.76 28.82 -10.50
N GLY A 149 -16.05 28.36 -11.72
CA GLY A 149 -17.16 27.42 -11.95
C GLY A 149 -16.90 26.05 -11.30
N TYR A 150 -15.65 25.57 -11.32
CA TYR A 150 -15.30 24.32 -10.64
C TYR A 150 -15.32 24.46 -9.11
N GLU A 151 -14.92 25.61 -8.58
CA GLU A 151 -15.07 25.91 -7.15
C GLU A 151 -16.54 25.95 -6.74
N THR A 152 -17.43 26.57 -7.54
CA THR A 152 -18.88 26.50 -7.34
C THR A 152 -19.38 25.06 -7.38
N LEU A 153 -18.92 24.23 -8.32
CA LEU A 153 -19.29 22.82 -8.33
C LEU A 153 -18.88 22.11 -7.03
N LEU A 154 -17.66 22.31 -6.54
CA LEU A 154 -17.23 21.71 -5.27
C LEU A 154 -18.05 22.23 -4.08
N HIS A 155 -18.39 23.52 -4.08
CA HIS A 155 -19.25 24.13 -3.08
C HIS A 155 -20.61 23.40 -3.01
N GLU A 156 -21.32 23.29 -4.14
CA GLU A 156 -22.63 22.63 -4.17
C GLU A 156 -22.54 21.12 -3.86
N LEU A 157 -21.44 20.47 -4.25
CA LEU A 157 -21.20 19.09 -3.86
C LEU A 157 -20.92 18.96 -2.35
N GLY A 158 -20.41 19.99 -1.68
CA GLY A 158 -20.25 20.01 -0.22
C GLY A 158 -21.60 19.97 0.48
N HIS A 159 -22.55 20.78 0.01
CA HIS A 159 -23.95 20.69 0.46
C HIS A 159 -24.56 19.33 0.17
N ALA A 160 -24.33 18.75 -1.01
CA ALA A 160 -24.79 17.41 -1.34
C ALA A 160 -24.18 16.33 -0.45
N LEU A 161 -23.06 16.61 0.24
CA LEU A 161 -22.40 15.74 1.22
C LEU A 161 -22.75 16.09 2.67
N GLY A 162 -23.68 17.02 2.91
CA GLY A 162 -24.14 17.38 4.24
C GLY A 162 -23.43 18.56 4.91
N LEU A 163 -22.58 19.29 4.18
CA LEU A 163 -21.98 20.53 4.70
C LEU A 163 -22.96 21.70 4.59
N LYS A 164 -22.99 22.58 5.59
CA LYS A 164 -23.73 23.85 5.54
C LYS A 164 -22.78 25.03 5.38
N HIS A 165 -23.33 26.24 5.16
CA HIS A 165 -22.49 27.43 5.19
C HIS A 165 -21.96 27.69 6.61
N SER A 166 -20.72 28.16 6.67
CA SER A 166 -19.99 28.45 7.92
C SER A 166 -20.58 29.57 8.79
N PHE A 167 -21.56 30.30 8.29
CA PHE A 167 -22.21 31.43 8.96
C PHE A 167 -23.71 31.23 9.23
N GLU A 168 -24.28 30.09 8.83
CA GLU A 168 -25.70 29.80 9.01
C GLU A 168 -26.04 29.47 10.47
N THR A 169 -27.15 30.06 10.95
CA THR A 169 -27.62 29.92 12.35
C THR A 169 -29.10 29.54 12.45
N THR A 170 -29.73 29.28 11.30
CA THR A 170 -31.16 28.96 11.18
C THR A 170 -31.48 27.50 11.40
N ASP A 171 -30.46 26.65 11.36
CA ASP A 171 -30.60 25.20 11.36
C ASP A 171 -30.56 24.64 12.79
N ASP A 172 -30.58 23.31 12.93
CA ASP A 172 -30.60 22.67 14.24
C ASP A 172 -29.29 22.94 15.02
N ASN A 173 -28.19 23.03 14.29
CA ASN A 173 -26.88 23.45 14.73
C ASN A 173 -26.64 24.94 14.43
N LYS A 174 -26.19 25.68 15.44
CA LYS A 174 -25.95 27.13 15.39
C LYS A 174 -24.48 27.51 15.45
N ALA A 175 -23.58 26.53 15.40
CA ALA A 175 -22.16 26.79 15.33
C ALA A 175 -21.82 27.55 14.03
N VAL A 176 -20.93 28.53 14.14
CA VAL A 176 -20.45 29.35 13.03
C VAL A 176 -18.96 29.64 13.19
N LEU A 177 -18.28 29.88 12.08
CA LEU A 177 -16.91 30.35 12.10
C LEU A 177 -16.83 31.81 12.56
N PRO A 178 -15.79 32.20 13.31
CA PRO A 178 -15.45 33.60 13.50
C PRO A 178 -15.24 34.28 12.14
N GLY A 179 -15.64 35.55 11.98
CA GLY A 179 -15.53 36.26 10.69
C GLY A 179 -14.10 36.38 10.13
N SER A 180 -13.07 36.21 10.96
CA SER A 180 -11.67 36.13 10.48
C SER A 180 -11.30 34.77 9.87
N GLN A 181 -12.09 33.74 10.13
CA GLN A 181 -11.90 32.37 9.65
C GLN A 181 -12.94 31.98 8.59
N ASP A 182 -14.11 32.61 8.60
CA ASP A 182 -15.18 32.46 7.60
C ASP A 182 -14.78 33.06 6.24
N ASN A 183 -13.94 32.33 5.50
CA ASN A 183 -13.47 32.69 4.18
C ASN A 183 -13.07 31.46 3.34
N THR A 184 -13.02 31.61 2.01
CA THR A 184 -12.75 30.50 1.09
C THR A 184 -11.35 29.90 1.18
N SER A 185 -10.41 30.50 1.93
CA SER A 185 -9.12 29.88 2.18
C SER A 185 -9.18 28.75 3.23
N ASN A 186 -10.21 28.75 4.08
CA ASN A 186 -10.43 27.77 5.15
C ASN A 186 -11.55 26.78 4.85
N THR A 187 -12.62 27.22 4.19
CA THR A 187 -13.77 26.39 3.78
C THR A 187 -14.37 26.92 2.48
N LEU A 188 -14.65 26.04 1.52
CA LEU A 188 -15.39 26.44 0.32
C LEU A 188 -16.86 26.80 0.62
N MET A 189 -17.38 26.48 1.80
CA MET A 189 -18.75 26.81 2.23
C MET A 189 -18.90 28.26 2.74
N SER A 190 -17.86 29.09 2.62
CA SER A 190 -17.92 30.51 2.94
C SER A 190 -18.29 31.35 1.72
N TYR A 191 -18.98 32.47 1.95
CA TYR A 191 -19.23 33.50 0.92
C TYR A 191 -18.17 34.61 0.86
N THR A 192 -17.28 34.67 1.85
CA THR A 192 -16.16 35.62 1.85
C THR A 192 -15.00 35.04 1.05
N ASP A 193 -14.74 35.60 -0.13
CA ASP A 193 -13.62 35.16 -0.97
C ASP A 193 -12.26 35.55 -0.36
N LEU A 194 -11.37 34.57 -0.20
CA LEU A 194 -9.97 34.77 0.11
C LEU A 194 -9.09 33.73 -0.59
N GLY A 195 -8.24 34.18 -1.52
CA GLY A 195 -7.41 33.29 -2.32
C GLY A 195 -8.16 32.77 -3.54
N GLY A 196 -8.08 31.46 -3.78
CA GLY A 196 -8.80 30.75 -4.84
C GLY A 196 -8.59 31.28 -6.27
N PRO A 197 -9.40 30.80 -7.23
CA PRO A 197 -10.29 29.63 -7.12
C PRO A 197 -9.52 28.32 -6.84
N TYR A 198 -10.07 27.48 -6.00
CA TYR A 198 -9.47 26.24 -5.51
C TYR A 198 -9.87 25.02 -6.36
N THR A 199 -8.97 24.04 -6.41
CA THR A 199 -9.16 22.75 -7.09
C THR A 199 -9.63 21.64 -6.16
N THR A 200 -9.62 21.88 -4.85
CA THR A 200 -9.89 20.92 -3.79
C THR A 200 -10.61 21.62 -2.65
N TYR A 201 -11.29 20.84 -1.80
CA TYR A 201 -11.76 21.32 -0.51
C TYR A 201 -10.61 21.86 0.35
N ARG A 202 -10.96 22.72 1.30
CA ARG A 202 -10.04 23.35 2.24
C ARG A 202 -10.01 22.60 3.56
N GLN A 203 -9.14 23.03 4.48
CA GLN A 203 -8.88 22.34 5.74
C GLN A 203 -10.16 22.04 6.54
N ASP A 204 -11.07 23.01 6.67
CA ASP A 204 -12.25 22.86 7.52
C ASP A 204 -13.29 21.95 6.84
N ASP A 205 -13.43 22.04 5.51
CA ASP A 205 -14.25 21.14 4.71
C ASP A 205 -13.77 19.68 4.85
N ILE A 206 -12.45 19.46 4.75
CA ILE A 206 -11.82 18.14 4.87
C ILE A 206 -12.03 17.60 6.28
N ALA A 207 -11.83 18.42 7.32
CA ALA A 207 -12.05 18.03 8.70
C ALA A 207 -13.52 17.64 8.96
N ALA A 208 -14.47 18.39 8.41
CA ALA A 208 -15.89 18.06 8.51
C ALA A 208 -16.25 16.77 7.75
N LEU A 209 -15.70 16.56 6.56
CA LEU A 209 -15.91 15.32 5.80
C LEU A 209 -15.24 14.09 6.45
N ASN A 210 -14.07 14.26 7.08
CA ASN A 210 -13.44 13.22 7.89
C ASN A 210 -14.29 12.86 9.11
N TRP A 211 -14.86 13.86 9.78
CA TRP A 211 -15.80 13.63 10.89
C TRP A 211 -17.03 12.85 10.43
N LEU A 212 -17.64 13.25 9.32
CA LEU A 212 -18.83 12.60 8.77
C LEU A 212 -18.54 11.17 8.29
N TYR A 213 -17.48 10.95 7.50
CA TYR A 213 -17.31 9.73 6.71
C TYR A 213 -16.05 8.92 7.03
N GLY A 214 -15.20 9.39 7.94
CA GLY A 214 -14.07 8.62 8.44
C GLY A 214 -12.98 8.27 7.43
N HIS A 215 -13.07 8.79 6.20
CA HIS A 215 -12.26 8.39 5.04
C HIS A 215 -12.42 6.88 4.66
N ASP A 216 -13.38 6.19 5.26
CA ASP A 216 -13.68 4.78 5.01
C ASP A 216 -15.10 4.54 4.48
N GLY A 217 -15.78 5.63 4.14
CA GLY A 217 -17.04 5.64 3.41
C GLY A 217 -18.28 5.63 4.30
N LEU A 218 -19.42 5.39 3.67
CA LEU A 218 -20.71 5.34 4.35
C LEU A 218 -20.75 4.19 5.35
N ALA A 219 -21.13 4.49 6.60
CA ALA A 219 -21.17 3.49 7.67
C ALA A 219 -19.83 2.79 7.92
N GLY A 220 -18.73 3.50 7.65
CA GLY A 220 -17.38 3.09 8.00
C GLY A 220 -17.16 2.99 9.52
N ALA A 221 -15.96 2.56 9.88
CA ALA A 221 -15.51 2.44 11.26
C ALA A 221 -15.14 3.79 11.90
N LEU A 222 -14.99 4.88 11.13
CA LEU A 222 -14.50 6.16 11.65
C LEU A 222 -15.46 7.36 11.48
N GLY A 223 -16.55 7.22 10.71
CA GLY A 223 -17.57 8.26 10.54
C GLY A 223 -18.57 8.34 11.71
N ILE A 224 -19.49 9.32 11.65
CA ILE A 224 -20.44 9.64 12.75
C ILE A 224 -21.32 8.47 13.22
N ASN A 225 -21.62 7.50 12.35
CA ASN A 225 -22.45 6.34 12.66
C ASN A 225 -21.64 5.07 12.95
N SER A 226 -20.32 5.19 13.14
CA SER A 226 -19.45 4.06 13.42
C SER A 226 -20.01 3.16 14.54
N THR A 227 -20.09 1.87 14.25
CA THR A 227 -20.58 0.86 15.21
C THR A 227 -19.57 0.53 16.29
N THR A 228 -18.29 0.83 16.08
CA THR A 228 -17.24 0.69 17.09
C THR A 228 -17.20 1.89 18.05
N GLY A 229 -17.79 3.02 17.63
CA GLY A 229 -17.73 4.29 18.34
C GLY A 229 -16.52 5.15 17.97
N ALA A 230 -15.63 4.66 17.10
CA ALA A 230 -14.43 5.38 16.70
C ALA A 230 -14.73 6.57 15.78
N ARG A 231 -13.78 7.49 15.72
CA ARG A 231 -13.83 8.79 15.05
C ARG A 231 -12.54 9.10 14.33
N TYR A 232 -12.67 9.79 13.19
CA TYR A 232 -11.58 10.54 12.60
C TYR A 232 -11.74 12.02 12.93
N VAL A 233 -10.82 12.54 13.74
CA VAL A 233 -10.80 13.94 14.18
C VAL A 233 -9.58 14.65 13.57
N THR A 234 -9.82 15.75 12.86
CA THR A 234 -8.78 16.56 12.22
C THR A 234 -8.76 17.98 12.79
N GLY A 235 -7.56 18.48 13.09
CA GLY A 235 -7.29 19.85 13.54
C GLY A 235 -7.24 20.86 12.40
N THR A 236 -6.54 21.95 12.62
CA THR A 236 -6.34 23.07 11.70
C THR A 236 -4.84 23.27 11.44
N ASN A 237 -4.45 24.32 10.70
CA ASN A 237 -3.03 24.72 10.64
C ASN A 237 -2.55 25.51 11.89
N GLY A 238 -3.37 25.59 12.94
CA GLY A 238 -3.08 26.23 14.22
C GLY A 238 -2.77 25.20 15.32
N ALA A 239 -2.50 25.67 16.53
CA ALA A 239 -2.33 24.77 17.67
C ALA A 239 -3.70 24.30 18.18
N ASP A 240 -3.94 23.00 18.10
CA ASP A 240 -5.19 22.34 18.44
C ASP A 240 -5.06 21.36 19.62
N SER A 241 -6.19 21.05 20.24
CA SER A 241 -6.30 20.02 21.28
C SER A 241 -7.38 19.04 20.87
N LEU A 242 -6.96 17.89 20.34
CA LEU A 242 -7.85 16.86 19.83
C LEU A 242 -8.00 15.74 20.87
N THR A 243 -9.23 15.26 21.04
CA THR A 243 -9.58 14.19 21.97
C THR A 243 -10.40 13.15 21.24
N GLY A 244 -9.90 11.92 21.21
CA GLY A 244 -10.62 10.76 20.74
C GLY A 244 -11.63 10.26 21.77
N THR A 245 -12.19 9.10 21.46
CA THR A 245 -13.20 8.39 22.22
C THR A 245 -12.53 7.28 23.06
N ASP A 246 -13.31 6.25 23.44
CA ASP A 246 -12.77 5.02 24.05
C ASP A 246 -12.54 3.90 23.01
N ALA A 247 -12.71 4.21 21.72
CA ALA A 247 -12.58 3.27 20.60
C ALA A 247 -11.25 3.48 19.86
N ASN A 248 -11.05 2.83 18.72
CA ASN A 248 -9.80 2.94 17.96
C ASN A 248 -9.85 4.15 17.01
N ASP A 249 -9.48 5.32 17.50
CA ASP A 249 -9.65 6.59 16.80
C ASP A 249 -8.47 6.92 15.88
N MET A 250 -8.72 7.83 14.93
CA MET A 250 -7.69 8.45 14.11
C MET A 250 -7.68 9.97 14.37
N LEU A 251 -6.52 10.49 14.78
CA LEU A 251 -6.33 11.90 15.12
C LEU A 251 -5.26 12.50 14.21
N GLU A 252 -5.56 13.61 13.57
CA GLU A 252 -4.64 14.35 12.70
C GLU A 252 -4.60 15.81 13.14
N GLY A 253 -3.46 16.29 13.63
CA GLY A 253 -3.29 17.69 14.03
C GLY A 253 -3.36 18.67 12.84
N ASP A 254 -3.01 18.19 11.65
CA ASP A 254 -2.67 18.98 10.46
C ASP A 254 -1.37 19.77 10.70
N GLY A 255 -1.39 21.10 10.83
CA GLY A 255 -0.18 21.89 11.09
C GLY A 255 -0.29 22.64 12.40
N GLY A 256 0.80 22.89 13.11
CA GLY A 256 0.71 23.61 14.38
C GLY A 256 1.54 22.94 15.45
N ASN A 257 1.16 23.11 16.71
CA ASN A 257 1.77 22.38 17.81
C ASN A 257 0.64 21.80 18.62
N ASP A 258 0.31 20.54 18.36
CA ASP A 258 -0.99 20.00 18.76
C ASP A 258 -0.88 19.11 19.99
N MET A 259 -1.99 18.97 20.68
CA MET A 259 -2.18 17.98 21.72
C MET A 259 -3.16 16.92 21.24
N LEU A 260 -2.68 15.69 21.02
CA LEU A 260 -3.51 14.57 20.59
C LEU A 260 -3.68 13.59 21.74
N PHE A 261 -4.92 13.43 22.19
CA PHE A 261 -5.31 12.48 23.23
C PHE A 261 -6.20 11.40 22.61
N GLY A 262 -5.69 10.18 22.42
CA GLY A 262 -6.46 9.08 21.81
C GLY A 262 -7.58 8.61 22.72
N GLY A 263 -7.21 8.04 23.88
CA GLY A 263 -8.17 7.65 24.91
C GLY A 263 -7.92 6.22 25.36
N ASN A 264 -8.99 5.43 25.42
CA ASN A 264 -8.85 3.97 25.45
C ASN A 264 -8.92 3.45 24.01
N GLY A 265 -8.38 2.26 23.76
CA GLY A 265 -8.39 1.68 22.42
C GLY A 265 -6.98 1.55 21.85
N THR A 266 -6.90 1.38 20.54
CA THR A 266 -5.65 1.46 19.78
C THR A 266 -5.78 2.65 18.83
N ASP A 267 -5.20 3.76 19.25
CA ASP A 267 -5.39 5.04 18.58
C ASP A 267 -4.24 5.36 17.64
N THR A 268 -4.57 6.00 16.53
CA THR A 268 -3.61 6.38 15.48
C THR A 268 -3.47 7.89 15.38
N ALA A 269 -2.25 8.40 15.58
CA ALA A 269 -1.91 9.77 15.18
C ALA A 269 -1.38 9.78 13.73
N LEU A 270 -1.98 10.60 12.88
CA LEU A 270 -1.60 10.76 11.48
C LEU A 270 -0.67 11.97 11.30
N PHE A 271 0.39 11.78 10.51
CA PHE A 271 1.38 12.78 10.15
C PHE A 271 1.54 12.80 8.63
N ARG A 272 1.63 13.99 8.03
CA ARG A 272 1.56 14.18 6.57
C ARG A 272 2.89 13.87 5.87
N GLY A 273 4.01 13.99 6.58
CA GLY A 273 5.37 13.81 6.07
C GLY A 273 5.86 12.37 6.07
N LEU A 274 7.13 12.19 5.70
CA LEU A 274 7.82 10.90 5.78
C LEU A 274 8.30 10.65 7.21
N ARG A 275 8.31 9.40 7.70
CA ARG A 275 8.78 9.08 9.06
C ARG A 275 10.18 9.63 9.37
N SER A 276 11.06 9.68 8.38
CA SER A 276 12.43 10.20 8.51
C SER A 276 12.52 11.70 8.81
N GLU A 277 11.44 12.45 8.64
CA GLU A 277 11.37 13.89 8.87
C GLU A 277 11.10 14.23 10.35
N TYR A 278 10.72 13.23 11.16
CA TYR A 278 10.26 13.43 12.54
C TYR A 278 11.28 12.94 13.56
N THR A 279 11.35 13.65 14.67
CA THR A 279 12.11 13.26 15.87
C THR A 279 11.16 13.04 17.04
N TYR A 280 11.52 12.10 17.91
CA TYR A 280 10.65 11.63 18.99
C TYR A 280 11.33 11.85 20.34
N THR A 281 10.60 12.42 21.30
CA THR A 281 11.07 12.59 22.68
C THR A 281 10.05 12.03 23.65
N ASN A 282 10.45 11.04 24.45
CA ASN A 282 9.62 10.58 25.57
C ASN A 282 9.72 11.58 26.72
N LEU A 283 8.60 12.22 27.05
CA LEU A 283 8.54 13.22 28.10
C LEU A 283 8.42 12.58 29.48
N ALA A 284 8.81 13.31 30.53
CA ALA A 284 8.82 12.81 31.90
C ALA A 284 7.42 12.43 32.44
N ASN A 285 6.36 12.98 31.85
CA ASN A 285 4.96 12.66 32.16
C ASN A 285 4.45 11.41 31.41
N GLY A 286 5.28 10.77 30.59
CA GLY A 286 4.91 9.60 29.79
C GLY A 286 4.25 9.93 28.45
N ASN A 287 4.13 11.20 28.06
CA ASN A 287 3.67 11.58 26.72
C ASN A 287 4.81 11.47 25.70
N LEU A 288 4.47 11.27 24.43
CA LEU A 288 5.43 11.31 23.33
C LEU A 288 5.36 12.68 22.66
N GLN A 289 6.47 13.40 22.62
CA GLN A 289 6.61 14.56 21.74
C GLN A 289 7.10 14.09 20.37
N VAL A 290 6.45 14.57 19.31
CA VAL A 290 6.81 14.31 17.91
C VAL A 290 7.08 15.66 17.25
N VAL A 291 8.28 15.85 16.70
CA VAL A 291 8.68 17.12 16.08
C VAL A 291 8.99 16.89 14.62
N ASN A 292 8.28 17.59 13.73
CA ASN A 292 8.61 17.67 12.32
C ASN A 292 9.83 18.61 12.13
N ASN A 293 10.97 18.07 11.69
CA ASN A 293 12.23 18.82 11.62
C ASN A 293 12.45 19.47 10.25
N THR A 294 11.61 19.15 9.27
CA THR A 294 11.72 19.63 7.89
C THR A 294 10.37 20.22 7.49
N GLY A 295 10.29 21.54 7.27
CA GLY A 295 9.04 22.26 7.00
C GLY A 295 8.33 21.97 5.66
N SER A 296 8.51 20.76 5.10
CA SER A 296 7.82 20.31 3.89
C SER A 296 6.38 19.86 4.19
N ALA A 297 6.13 19.24 5.35
CA ALA A 297 4.79 18.91 5.84
C ALA A 297 4.24 20.01 6.76
N ASN A 298 5.09 20.62 7.62
CA ASN A 298 4.71 21.64 8.62
C ASN A 298 3.74 21.15 9.71
N ASP A 299 3.82 19.88 10.10
CA ASP A 299 3.06 19.35 11.25
C ASP A 299 3.51 19.95 12.60
N GLY A 300 4.70 20.57 12.62
CA GLY A 300 5.23 21.27 13.79
C GLY A 300 5.59 20.34 14.97
N THR A 301 5.15 20.65 16.18
CA THR A 301 5.53 19.94 17.42
C THR A 301 4.33 19.47 18.21
N ASP A 302 4.08 18.17 18.13
CA ASP A 302 2.87 17.55 18.69
C ASP A 302 3.18 16.76 19.95
N ILE A 303 2.22 16.76 20.87
CA ILE A 303 2.25 16.02 22.12
C ILE A 303 1.17 14.95 22.09
N LEU A 304 1.60 13.69 22.06
CA LEU A 304 0.73 12.52 22.01
C LEU A 304 0.58 11.88 23.39
N SER A 305 -0.66 11.62 23.75
CA SER A 305 -1.06 10.90 24.96
C SER A 305 -2.09 9.83 24.61
N SER A 306 -1.93 8.63 25.17
CA SER A 306 -2.76 7.46 24.81
C SER A 306 -2.91 7.27 23.30
N ILE A 307 -1.78 7.27 22.60
CA ILE A 307 -1.68 6.95 21.17
C ILE A 307 -0.74 5.76 21.05
N GLU A 308 -1.15 4.73 20.33
CA GLU A 308 -0.40 3.48 20.16
C GLU A 308 0.29 3.43 18.79
N VAL A 309 -0.31 4.05 17.78
CA VAL A 309 0.17 3.97 16.39
C VAL A 309 0.46 5.38 15.86
N LEU A 310 1.62 5.55 15.24
CA LEU A 310 1.92 6.75 14.46
C LEU A 310 1.94 6.35 12.99
N ARG A 311 1.18 7.05 12.15
CA ARG A 311 1.09 6.81 10.71
C ARG A 311 1.66 8.00 9.95
N PHE A 312 2.57 7.71 9.04
CA PHE A 312 3.25 8.65 8.14
C PHE A 312 2.89 8.34 6.70
N SER A 313 3.32 9.18 5.77
CA SER A 313 3.13 8.96 4.32
C SER A 313 3.84 7.71 3.78
N ASP A 314 4.90 7.23 4.44
CA ASP A 314 5.68 6.03 4.06
C ASP A 314 5.40 4.79 4.91
N GLY A 315 4.47 4.86 5.87
CA GLY A 315 4.06 3.70 6.66
C GLY A 315 3.71 4.03 8.10
N SER A 316 3.43 2.99 8.89
CA SER A 316 3.09 3.11 10.31
C SER A 316 4.17 2.51 11.20
N ILE A 317 4.30 3.03 12.41
CA ILE A 317 5.16 2.50 13.47
C ILE A 317 4.37 2.44 14.78
N GLN A 318 4.59 1.40 15.57
CA GLN A 318 4.04 1.33 16.91
C GLN A 318 4.83 2.28 17.80
N ARG A 319 4.13 3.06 18.64
CA ARG A 319 4.76 3.92 19.64
C ARG A 319 5.71 3.14 20.55
N ALA A 320 5.38 1.90 20.88
CA ALA A 320 6.24 1.03 21.69
C ALA A 320 7.63 0.84 21.04
N ASP A 321 7.69 0.68 19.72
CA ASP A 321 8.94 0.51 18.97
C ASP A 321 9.77 1.80 18.92
N ILE A 322 9.12 2.97 19.01
CA ILE A 322 9.82 4.26 19.15
C ILE A 322 10.48 4.35 20.54
N LEU A 323 9.75 3.94 21.58
CA LEU A 323 10.20 4.07 22.97
C LEU A 323 11.18 2.98 23.40
N SER A 324 11.17 1.84 22.71
CA SER A 324 12.02 0.69 22.98
C SER A 324 12.41 0.03 21.66
N PRO A 325 13.24 0.70 20.84
CA PRO A 325 13.64 0.17 19.55
C PRO A 325 14.35 -1.17 19.73
N ASP A 326 13.93 -2.16 18.95
CA ASP A 326 14.64 -3.42 18.91
C ASP A 326 16.02 -3.20 18.29
N THR A 327 17.05 -3.47 19.09
CA THR A 327 18.47 -3.35 18.72
C THR A 327 19.15 -4.71 18.67
N THR A 328 18.38 -5.79 18.84
CA THR A 328 18.89 -7.14 18.92
C THR A 328 18.96 -7.74 17.53
N ALA A 329 20.18 -7.92 17.02
CA ALA A 329 20.34 -8.62 15.75
C ALA A 329 19.89 -10.10 15.84
N PRO A 330 19.31 -10.64 14.76
CA PRO A 330 19.06 -12.07 14.64
C PRO A 330 20.36 -12.87 14.77
N LEU A 331 20.23 -14.15 15.12
CA LEU A 331 21.34 -15.09 15.00
C LEU A 331 21.78 -15.26 13.53
N ALA A 332 23.04 -15.63 13.33
CA ALA A 332 23.55 -15.92 11.99
C ALA A 332 22.70 -17.01 11.31
N PRO A 333 22.28 -16.82 10.04
CA PRO A 333 21.50 -17.83 9.34
C PRO A 333 22.35 -19.08 9.10
N SER A 334 21.70 -20.24 9.01
CA SER A 334 22.34 -21.43 8.45
C SER A 334 22.26 -21.35 6.92
N LEU A 335 23.30 -21.76 6.22
CA LEU A 335 23.31 -21.74 4.75
C LEU A 335 23.84 -23.07 4.21
N ALA A 336 23.08 -23.69 3.30
CA ALA A 336 23.48 -24.88 2.57
C ALA A 336 23.25 -24.68 1.08
N VAL A 337 24.15 -25.21 0.25
CA VAL A 337 24.05 -25.21 -1.21
C VAL A 337 23.63 -26.59 -1.68
N THR A 338 22.63 -26.67 -2.54
CA THR A 338 22.22 -27.93 -3.16
C THR A 338 23.26 -28.36 -4.20
N LYS A 339 23.97 -29.46 -3.94
CA LYS A 339 25.07 -29.96 -4.78
C LYS A 339 25.09 -31.49 -4.86
N ASN A 340 25.72 -32.03 -5.89
CA ASN A 340 25.95 -33.47 -6.04
C ASN A 340 27.12 -33.96 -5.16
N ALA A 341 27.39 -35.27 -5.18
CA ALA A 341 28.46 -35.89 -4.39
C ALA A 341 29.87 -35.38 -4.73
N ALA A 342 30.08 -34.90 -5.97
CA ALA A 342 31.33 -34.28 -6.41
C ALA A 342 31.41 -32.77 -6.10
N GLY A 343 30.40 -32.20 -5.44
CA GLY A 343 30.37 -30.81 -5.02
C GLY A 343 29.89 -29.81 -6.08
N PHE A 344 29.36 -30.27 -7.22
CA PHE A 344 28.82 -29.40 -8.27
C PHE A 344 27.34 -29.08 -8.05
N VAL A 345 26.96 -27.83 -8.31
CA VAL A 345 25.56 -27.40 -8.37
C VAL A 345 24.90 -27.80 -9.70
N GLN A 346 23.58 -27.77 -9.76
CA GLN A 346 22.84 -27.95 -11.01
C GLN A 346 22.79 -26.63 -11.79
N GLY A 347 23.43 -26.58 -12.97
CA GLY A 347 23.49 -25.37 -13.79
C GLY A 347 24.36 -24.27 -13.19
N ASP A 348 24.06 -23.02 -13.54
CA ASP A 348 24.84 -21.82 -13.21
C ASP A 348 24.17 -20.90 -12.19
N LYS A 349 22.99 -21.29 -11.69
CA LYS A 349 22.21 -20.57 -10.67
C LYS A 349 21.97 -21.47 -9.47
N PRO A 350 22.90 -21.51 -8.51
CA PRO A 350 22.80 -22.36 -7.33
C PRO A 350 21.49 -22.13 -6.57
N VAL A 351 20.90 -23.22 -6.06
CA VAL A 351 19.82 -23.15 -5.08
C VAL A 351 20.41 -23.32 -3.69
N VAL A 352 20.14 -22.35 -2.83
CA VAL A 352 20.54 -22.37 -1.43
C VAL A 352 19.33 -22.50 -0.52
N THR A 353 19.50 -23.26 0.56
CA THR A 353 18.48 -23.48 1.58
C THR A 353 19.06 -23.23 2.96
N GLY A 354 18.21 -22.90 3.92
CA GLY A 354 18.64 -22.76 5.30
C GLY A 354 17.52 -22.29 6.22
N SER A 355 17.92 -21.92 7.43
CA SER A 355 17.08 -21.25 8.42
C SER A 355 17.64 -19.89 8.81
N ALA A 356 16.76 -18.93 9.03
CA ALA A 356 17.01 -17.64 9.66
C ALA A 356 15.90 -17.35 10.67
N GLU A 357 15.92 -16.19 11.33
CA GLU A 357 14.77 -15.74 12.09
C GLU A 357 13.51 -15.69 11.20
N ALA A 358 12.37 -16.09 11.76
CA ALA A 358 11.11 -16.12 11.03
C ALA A 358 10.79 -14.75 10.43
N ASN A 359 10.40 -14.72 9.15
CA ASN A 359 10.13 -13.48 8.41
C ASN A 359 11.34 -12.53 8.20
N ALA A 360 12.56 -12.90 8.60
CA ALA A 360 13.74 -12.10 8.31
C ALA A 360 14.10 -12.13 6.82
N THR A 361 14.70 -11.05 6.32
CA THR A 361 15.25 -10.97 4.96
C THR A 361 16.64 -11.56 4.95
N VAL A 362 16.85 -12.64 4.20
CA VAL A 362 18.15 -13.28 3.98
C VAL A 362 18.80 -12.69 2.73
N THR A 363 20.02 -12.17 2.87
CA THR A 363 20.85 -11.73 1.75
C THR A 363 22.07 -12.63 1.64
N VAL A 364 22.34 -13.15 0.45
CA VAL A 364 23.46 -14.06 0.16
C VAL A 364 24.51 -13.29 -0.62
N TYR A 365 25.78 -13.45 -0.22
CA TYR A 365 26.93 -12.76 -0.77
C TYR A 365 27.98 -13.74 -1.29
N ASP A 366 28.73 -13.34 -2.31
CA ASP A 366 29.92 -14.06 -2.76
C ASP A 366 31.15 -13.80 -1.87
N ALA A 367 32.30 -14.34 -2.27
CA ALA A 367 33.57 -14.15 -1.57
C ALA A 367 34.07 -12.68 -1.53
N ASN A 368 33.57 -11.82 -2.41
CA ASN A 368 33.91 -10.40 -2.51
C ASN A 368 32.85 -9.50 -1.84
N ASN A 369 31.95 -10.08 -1.04
CA ASN A 369 30.82 -9.41 -0.39
C ASN A 369 29.84 -8.74 -1.38
N GLN A 370 29.73 -9.24 -2.62
CA GLN A 370 28.72 -8.78 -3.57
C GLN A 370 27.43 -9.58 -3.38
N PRO A 371 26.25 -8.93 -3.32
CA PRO A 371 24.98 -9.62 -3.15
C PRO A 371 24.65 -10.44 -4.41
N VAL A 372 24.44 -11.74 -4.23
CA VAL A 372 24.12 -12.73 -5.27
C VAL A 372 22.73 -13.33 -5.11
N GLY A 373 22.00 -12.98 -4.05
CA GLY A 373 20.61 -13.38 -3.89
C GLY A 373 19.96 -12.72 -2.68
N ASN A 374 18.64 -12.56 -2.72
CA ASN A 374 17.86 -12.08 -1.60
C ASN A 374 16.52 -12.84 -1.51
N GLY A 375 15.94 -12.91 -0.32
CA GLY A 375 14.57 -13.36 -0.12
C GLY A 375 14.23 -13.53 1.36
N LYS A 376 12.98 -13.90 1.66
CA LYS A 376 12.46 -13.93 3.03
C LYS A 376 12.46 -15.36 3.58
N ALA A 377 12.83 -15.51 4.85
CA ALA A 377 12.51 -16.73 5.59
C ALA A 377 11.00 -16.79 5.87
N ASP A 378 10.43 -17.99 5.83
CA ASP A 378 9.01 -18.18 6.11
C ASP A 378 8.69 -18.00 7.61
N ALA A 379 7.42 -18.19 8.00
CA ALA A 379 6.97 -18.05 9.38
C ALA A 379 7.61 -19.07 10.34
N ASN A 380 8.22 -20.14 9.82
CA ASN A 380 8.97 -21.13 10.59
C ASN A 380 10.49 -20.90 10.53
N GLY A 381 10.93 -19.84 9.84
CA GLY A 381 12.33 -19.49 9.66
C GLY A 381 13.04 -20.21 8.51
N ALA A 382 12.36 -21.03 7.69
CA ALA A 382 13.00 -21.73 6.57
C ALA A 382 13.06 -20.85 5.31
N PHE A 383 14.11 -20.98 4.51
CA PHE A 383 14.22 -20.31 3.21
C PHE A 383 14.79 -21.23 2.12
N SER A 384 14.44 -20.94 0.87
CA SER A 384 15.02 -21.53 -0.34
C SER A 384 15.14 -20.46 -1.41
N LEU A 385 16.36 -20.16 -1.86
CA LEU A 385 16.65 -19.07 -2.81
C LEU A 385 17.44 -19.60 -4.00
N THR A 386 17.05 -19.19 -5.19
CA THR A 386 17.87 -19.37 -6.40
C THR A 386 18.75 -18.14 -6.56
N LEU A 387 20.07 -18.32 -6.58
CA LEU A 387 21.02 -17.22 -6.69
C LEU A 387 21.15 -16.69 -8.14
N SER A 388 21.81 -15.55 -8.26
CA SER A 388 22.28 -15.01 -9.53
C SER A 388 23.35 -15.93 -10.16
N HIS A 389 23.69 -15.64 -11.42
CA HIS A 389 24.60 -16.45 -12.21
C HIS A 389 26.02 -16.51 -11.59
N PHE A 390 26.58 -17.71 -11.52
CA PHE A 390 27.99 -17.96 -11.24
C PHE A 390 28.68 -18.55 -12.48
N GLY A 391 29.87 -18.05 -12.79
CA GLY A 391 30.71 -18.63 -13.85
C GLY A 391 31.39 -19.93 -13.43
N ASP A 392 31.82 -20.71 -14.43
CA ASP A 392 32.50 -21.99 -14.26
C ASP A 392 33.79 -21.84 -13.45
N ALA A 393 33.80 -22.46 -12.27
CA ALA A 393 34.95 -22.46 -11.36
C ALA A 393 34.79 -23.52 -10.27
N LEU A 394 35.92 -23.90 -9.66
CA LEU A 394 35.96 -24.74 -8.47
C LEU A 394 36.08 -23.88 -7.21
N GLY A 395 35.48 -24.35 -6.11
CA GLY A 395 35.64 -23.73 -4.80
C GLY A 395 35.00 -22.35 -4.66
N GLN A 396 33.94 -22.07 -5.42
CA GLN A 396 33.11 -20.88 -5.23
C GLN A 396 32.64 -20.83 -3.78
N GLN A 397 32.67 -19.64 -3.18
CA GLN A 397 32.32 -19.43 -1.78
C GLN A 397 31.18 -18.42 -1.66
N ILE A 398 30.24 -18.72 -0.79
CA ILE A 398 29.16 -17.80 -0.41
C ILE A 398 28.95 -17.82 1.10
N HIS A 399 28.37 -16.73 1.61
CA HIS A 399 27.83 -16.63 2.96
C HIS A 399 26.54 -15.82 2.93
N ALA A 400 25.78 -15.82 4.03
CA ALA A 400 24.53 -15.08 4.13
C ALA A 400 24.44 -14.30 5.43
N THR A 401 23.69 -13.21 5.42
CA THR A 401 23.20 -12.52 6.63
C THR A 401 21.68 -12.54 6.62
N ALA A 402 21.08 -12.36 7.79
CA ALA A 402 19.66 -12.16 7.95
C ALA A 402 19.42 -10.77 8.57
N THR A 403 18.42 -10.05 8.07
CA THR A 403 17.97 -8.77 8.62
C THR A 403 16.54 -8.92 9.12
N ASP A 404 16.30 -8.62 10.39
CA ASP A 404 14.97 -8.70 11.00
C ASP A 404 14.03 -7.57 10.51
N ALA A 405 12.83 -7.48 11.08
CA ALA A 405 11.87 -6.44 10.74
C ALA A 405 12.25 -5.05 11.26
N ALA A 406 13.06 -4.98 12.32
CA ALA A 406 13.56 -3.74 12.92
C ALA A 406 14.79 -3.19 12.18
N GLY A 407 15.36 -3.96 11.24
CA GLY A 407 16.54 -3.60 10.46
C GLY A 407 17.86 -4.05 11.07
N ASN A 408 17.87 -4.81 12.16
CA ASN A 408 19.10 -5.34 12.74
C ASN A 408 19.62 -6.49 11.87
N THR A 409 20.91 -6.46 11.55
CA THR A 409 21.56 -7.46 10.69
C THR A 409 22.40 -8.43 11.50
N SER A 410 22.19 -9.73 11.27
CA SER A 410 22.93 -10.81 11.92
C SER A 410 24.43 -10.78 11.58
N PRO A 411 25.27 -11.50 12.35
CA PRO A 411 26.56 -11.96 11.86
C PRO A 411 26.40 -12.82 10.59
N ALA A 412 27.47 -12.96 9.81
CA ALA A 412 27.48 -13.84 8.64
C ALA A 412 27.33 -15.31 9.04
N SER A 413 26.66 -16.09 8.18
CA SER A 413 26.65 -17.54 8.23
C SER A 413 28.07 -18.12 8.11
N GLY A 414 28.21 -19.43 8.33
CA GLY A 414 29.37 -20.15 7.84
C GLY A 414 29.51 -20.04 6.31
N ILE A 415 30.73 -20.17 5.80
CA ILE A 415 31.01 -20.19 4.36
C ILE A 415 30.56 -21.52 3.78
N ALA A 416 29.69 -21.47 2.75
CA ALA A 416 29.34 -22.63 1.94
C ALA A 416 30.17 -22.63 0.66
N THR A 417 30.70 -23.80 0.29
CA THR A 417 31.50 -23.97 -0.92
C THR A 417 30.87 -24.93 -1.92
N PHE A 418 31.03 -24.61 -3.21
CA PHE A 418 30.52 -25.40 -4.33
C PHE A 418 31.35 -25.19 -5.60
N ASN A 419 31.11 -26.06 -6.58
CA ASN A 419 31.70 -25.98 -7.91
C ASN A 419 30.60 -25.68 -8.94
N VAL A 420 30.94 -24.94 -10.00
CA VAL A 420 30.04 -24.63 -11.10
C VAL A 420 30.65 -25.12 -12.41
N ASN A 421 29.79 -25.73 -13.22
CA ASN A 421 30.06 -26.05 -14.62
C ASN A 421 28.74 -25.90 -15.39
N ALA A 422 28.52 -24.75 -15.99
CA ALA A 422 27.31 -24.34 -16.70
C ALA A 422 27.05 -25.19 -17.96
N VAL A 423 28.09 -25.85 -18.48
CA VAL A 423 27.99 -26.80 -19.61
C VAL A 423 27.56 -28.20 -19.13
N TYR A 424 27.47 -28.43 -17.82
CA TYR A 424 27.13 -29.71 -17.21
C TYR A 424 25.73 -29.70 -16.59
N THR A 425 24.82 -30.50 -17.13
CA THR A 425 23.55 -30.87 -16.46
C THR A 425 23.72 -32.23 -15.79
N PRO A 426 23.73 -32.32 -14.44
CA PRO A 426 23.81 -33.60 -13.75
C PRO A 426 22.64 -34.52 -14.16
N GLY A 427 22.96 -35.73 -14.62
CA GLY A 427 22.01 -36.71 -15.14
C GLY A 427 22.25 -37.14 -16.58
N SER A 428 23.27 -36.60 -17.25
CA SER A 428 23.57 -36.93 -18.65
C SER A 428 24.74 -37.92 -18.76
N ILE A 429 24.36 -39.19 -18.90
CA ILE A 429 25.10 -40.35 -19.47
C ILE A 429 26.31 -40.89 -18.70
N LEU A 430 26.15 -42.09 -18.13
CA LEU A 430 27.23 -42.98 -17.71
C LEU A 430 27.98 -43.50 -18.95
N ALA A 431 29.29 -43.23 -19.07
CA ALA A 431 30.13 -43.91 -20.05
C ALA A 431 30.96 -44.99 -19.34
N ALA A 432 31.06 -46.18 -19.95
CA ALA A 432 32.02 -47.19 -19.52
C ALA A 432 33.29 -47.05 -20.34
N LEU A 433 34.43 -47.00 -19.64
CA LEU A 433 35.74 -47.09 -20.24
C LEU A 433 36.10 -48.57 -20.43
N GLN A 434 36.32 -49.02 -21.66
CA GLN A 434 36.81 -50.37 -21.94
C GLN A 434 38.04 -50.31 -22.86
N GLY A 435 39.07 -51.07 -22.53
CA GLY A 435 40.27 -51.17 -23.35
C GLY A 435 41.00 -52.48 -23.10
N ALA A 436 41.64 -52.99 -24.15
CA ALA A 436 42.60 -54.08 -24.07
C ALA A 436 43.99 -53.49 -24.34
N GLY A 437 44.92 -53.71 -23.42
CA GLY A 437 46.28 -53.19 -23.53
C GLY A 437 47.35 -54.18 -23.06
N SER A 438 48.59 -53.86 -23.39
CA SER A 438 49.76 -54.59 -22.92
C SER A 438 49.90 -54.51 -21.39
N VAL A 439 50.54 -55.49 -20.76
CA VAL A 439 50.72 -55.53 -19.30
C VAL A 439 51.42 -54.24 -18.84
N ALA A 440 50.85 -53.55 -17.83
CA ALA A 440 51.27 -52.27 -17.27
C ALA A 440 50.94 -50.99 -18.06
N SER A 441 50.07 -51.05 -19.08
CA SER A 441 49.52 -49.85 -19.71
C SER A 441 48.54 -49.11 -18.78
N THR A 442 48.58 -47.77 -18.79
CA THR A 442 47.64 -46.91 -18.06
C THR A 442 46.80 -46.11 -19.04
N ILE A 443 45.47 -46.23 -18.93
CA ILE A 443 44.53 -45.42 -19.71
C ILE A 443 44.05 -44.29 -18.81
N GLN A 444 44.25 -43.06 -19.26
CA GLN A 444 43.86 -41.87 -18.52
C GLN A 444 42.86 -41.03 -19.34
N LEU A 445 41.82 -40.57 -18.65
CA LEU A 445 40.86 -39.62 -19.20
C LEU A 445 41.19 -38.22 -18.66
N VAL A 446 41.35 -37.27 -19.57
CA VAL A 446 41.81 -35.91 -19.23
C VAL A 446 40.87 -34.89 -19.88
N HIS A 447 40.50 -33.85 -19.14
CA HIS A 447 39.84 -32.65 -19.67
C HIS A 447 40.67 -31.42 -19.29
N THR A 448 41.04 -30.62 -20.29
CA THR A 448 41.79 -29.35 -20.14
C THR A 448 42.96 -29.37 -19.14
N LEU A 449 43.84 -30.37 -19.23
CA LEU A 449 45.03 -30.60 -18.39
C LEU A 449 44.80 -31.04 -16.93
N ALA A 450 43.56 -31.28 -16.48
CA ALA A 450 43.28 -31.94 -15.20
C ALA A 450 42.83 -33.39 -15.44
N GLY A 451 43.46 -34.35 -14.74
CA GLY A 451 43.05 -35.76 -14.78
C GLY A 451 41.71 -35.93 -14.08
N ILE A 452 40.71 -36.44 -14.80
CA ILE A 452 39.35 -36.64 -14.27
C ILE A 452 39.08 -38.09 -13.84
N ALA A 453 39.82 -39.06 -14.40
CA ALA A 453 39.86 -40.45 -13.96
C ALA A 453 41.09 -41.21 -14.50
N GLN A 454 41.55 -42.23 -13.80
CA GLN A 454 42.70 -43.06 -14.20
C GLN A 454 42.45 -44.53 -13.87
N GLN A 455 42.72 -45.42 -14.82
CA GLN A 455 42.60 -46.88 -14.62
C GLN A 455 43.80 -47.61 -15.24
N THR A 456 44.39 -48.52 -14.47
CA THR A 456 45.47 -49.39 -14.94
C THR A 456 44.88 -50.73 -15.40
N THR A 457 45.21 -51.17 -16.61
CA THR A 457 44.70 -52.44 -17.16
C THR A 457 45.74 -53.56 -17.05
N GLY A 458 45.38 -54.66 -16.37
CA GLY A 458 46.08 -55.95 -16.40
C GLY A 458 47.25 -56.14 -15.41
N SER A 459 47.15 -57.16 -14.55
CA SER A 459 48.26 -57.78 -13.83
C SER A 459 48.27 -59.29 -14.09
N ASP A 460 48.75 -59.74 -15.25
CA ASP A 460 49.08 -61.16 -15.43
C ASP A 460 50.25 -61.36 -16.42
N ASN A 461 51.18 -62.24 -16.03
CA ASN A 461 52.51 -62.45 -16.59
C ASN A 461 52.56 -63.52 -17.71
N SER A 462 51.49 -63.70 -18.49
CA SER A 462 51.45 -64.75 -19.51
C SER A 462 51.31 -64.19 -20.94
N ALA A 463 52.37 -64.40 -21.73
CA ALA A 463 52.42 -64.02 -23.14
C ALA A 463 51.39 -64.83 -23.95
N GLY A 464 50.26 -64.21 -24.29
CA GLY A 464 49.32 -64.75 -25.27
C GLY A 464 47.83 -64.59 -24.97
N ALA A 465 47.43 -64.06 -23.81
CA ALA A 465 46.02 -63.81 -23.50
C ALA A 465 45.75 -62.30 -23.33
N HIS A 466 44.92 -61.72 -24.19
CA HIS A 466 44.33 -60.41 -23.94
C HIS A 466 43.39 -60.53 -22.73
N ALA A 467 43.77 -59.94 -21.58
CA ALA A 467 42.93 -59.93 -20.40
C ALA A 467 41.62 -59.14 -20.65
N GLN A 468 40.48 -59.71 -20.25
CA GLN A 468 39.16 -59.08 -20.34
C GLN A 468 38.98 -57.98 -19.27
N ALA A 469 38.17 -56.98 -19.63
CA ALA A 469 38.08 -55.65 -19.02
C ALA A 469 37.56 -55.62 -17.58
N SER A 470 38.14 -54.74 -16.76
CA SER A 470 37.47 -54.17 -15.58
C SER A 470 36.75 -52.89 -16.00
N SER A 471 35.43 -52.82 -15.79
CA SER A 471 34.64 -51.61 -16.07
C SER A 471 34.71 -50.64 -14.88
N MET A 472 35.11 -49.39 -15.13
CA MET A 472 34.92 -48.29 -14.19
C MET A 472 33.78 -47.39 -14.71
N ALA A 473 32.77 -47.15 -13.88
CA ALA A 473 31.69 -46.23 -14.19
C ALA A 473 32.14 -44.81 -13.87
N ILE A 474 32.16 -43.93 -14.86
CA ILE A 474 32.61 -42.55 -14.71
C ILE A 474 31.57 -41.64 -15.39
N ASP A 475 31.22 -40.54 -14.73
CA ASP A 475 30.30 -39.53 -15.22
C ASP A 475 31.07 -38.57 -16.13
N ILE A 476 30.75 -38.52 -17.43
CA ILE A 476 31.55 -37.76 -18.42
C ILE A 476 30.64 -37.12 -19.48
N PRO A 477 30.80 -35.82 -19.81
CA PRO A 477 30.00 -35.18 -20.85
C PRO A 477 30.26 -35.77 -22.24
N GLU A 478 29.21 -35.88 -23.04
CA GLU A 478 29.28 -36.34 -24.43
C GLU A 478 30.20 -35.43 -25.27
N GLY A 479 31.22 -36.01 -25.90
CA GLY A 479 32.11 -35.32 -26.85
C GLY A 479 33.28 -34.52 -26.26
N GLN A 480 33.50 -34.54 -24.93
CA GLN A 480 34.53 -33.69 -24.27
C GLN A 480 35.73 -34.47 -23.71
N ALA A 481 35.71 -35.80 -23.69
CA ALA A 481 36.81 -36.61 -23.17
C ALA A 481 37.74 -37.10 -24.29
N GLN A 482 39.05 -36.92 -24.14
CA GLN A 482 40.05 -37.49 -25.03
C GLN A 482 40.78 -38.66 -24.34
N LEU A 483 40.80 -39.82 -25.01
CA LEU A 483 41.58 -40.99 -24.60
C LEU A 483 43.06 -40.72 -24.89
N VAL A 484 43.90 -40.76 -23.86
CA VAL A 484 45.36 -40.67 -24.01
C VAL A 484 45.98 -42.01 -23.60
N GLY A 485 46.54 -42.74 -24.58
CA GLY A 485 47.29 -43.98 -24.35
C GLY A 485 48.75 -43.85 -24.80
N THR A 486 49.64 -44.66 -24.24
CA THR A 486 51.02 -44.84 -24.74
C THR A 486 51.38 -46.34 -24.70
N PRO A 487 52.32 -46.85 -25.54
CA PRO A 487 52.38 -46.84 -27.01
C PRO A 487 52.02 -48.20 -27.66
N GLN A 488 51.74 -48.15 -28.98
CA GLN A 488 51.81 -49.22 -30.01
C GLN A 488 51.15 -50.59 -29.72
N ASN A 489 49.83 -50.60 -29.52
CA ASN A 489 48.87 -51.66 -29.93
C ASN A 489 47.59 -51.68 -29.07
N ASP A 490 47.48 -50.77 -28.10
CA ASP A 490 46.31 -50.69 -27.23
C ASP A 490 45.11 -50.08 -27.99
N ILE A 491 44.00 -50.83 -28.05
CA ILE A 491 42.73 -50.36 -28.62
C ILE A 491 41.81 -50.03 -27.44
N ALA A 492 41.52 -48.75 -27.25
CA ALA A 492 40.57 -48.27 -26.25
C ALA A 492 39.28 -47.82 -26.94
N HIS A 493 38.13 -48.28 -26.44
CA HIS A 493 36.82 -47.85 -26.90
C HIS A 493 36.09 -47.16 -25.76
N LEU A 494 35.67 -45.92 -26.01
CA LEU A 494 34.69 -45.24 -25.16
C LEU A 494 33.31 -45.61 -25.68
N SER A 495 32.57 -46.43 -24.93
CA SER A 495 31.19 -46.78 -25.25
C SER A 495 30.25 -46.08 -24.28
N LEU A 496 29.34 -45.26 -24.81
CA LEU A 496 28.21 -44.74 -24.06
C LEU A 496 27.35 -45.93 -23.64
N LEU A 497 27.09 -46.10 -22.34
CA LEU A 497 26.11 -47.07 -21.88
C LEU A 497 24.73 -46.45 -22.07
N THR A 498 23.97 -46.91 -23.05
CA THR A 498 22.57 -46.49 -23.19
C THR A 498 21.68 -47.36 -22.31
N ALA A 499 21.35 -46.85 -21.12
CA ALA A 499 20.04 -46.96 -20.44
C ALA A 499 20.02 -46.03 -19.23
#